data_AF-A0A3R7V7G3-F1
#
_entry.id   AF-A0A3R7V7G3-F1
#
_cell.length_a   1.000
_cell.length_b   1.000
_cell.length_c   1.000
_cell.angle_alpha   90.00
_cell.angle_beta   90.00
_cell.angle_gamma   90.00
#
_symmetry.space_group_name_H-M   'P 1'
#
loop_
_entity.id
_entity.type
_entity.pdbx_description
1 polymer ?
#
loop_
_entity_poly.entity_id
_entity_poly.type
_entity_poly.pdbx_seq_one_letter_code
_entity_poly.pdbx_strand_id
1 'polypeptide(L)'
;MAYIGRRPDEVFRAQADHDSFTGDGSTVIFDLSVDAPDNDADLAVFVDNVRQEPGSSKSYTIGADGSGNIRRITFVVAPAASAEIYVINPGRDTSLIDVSDAAVTTAKIA
;
A
#
# COMPACT_ATOMS: atom_id res chain seq x y z
N MET A 1 10.64 -23.21 -35.09
CA MET A 1 11.35 -21.93 -34.93
C MET A 1 11.38 -21.62 -33.45
N ALA A 2 12.51 -21.81 -32.78
CA ALA A 2 12.63 -21.52 -31.35
C ALA A 2 12.85 -20.02 -31.17
N TYR A 3 11.96 -19.37 -30.42
CA TYR A 3 12.06 -17.96 -30.10
C TYR A 3 13.25 -17.74 -29.15
N ILE A 4 14.28 -17.04 -29.61
CA ILE A 4 15.45 -16.59 -28.82
C ILE A 4 15.19 -15.13 -28.43
N GLY A 5 14.38 -14.94 -27.40
CA GLY A 5 14.11 -13.65 -26.78
C GLY A 5 13.86 -13.84 -25.29
N ARG A 6 14.16 -12.82 -24.47
CA ARG A 6 13.81 -12.84 -23.05
C ARG A 6 12.28 -12.98 -22.98
N ARG A 7 11.79 -13.95 -22.21
CA ARG A 7 10.35 -14.19 -22.05
C ARG A 7 9.72 -12.89 -21.54
N PRO A 8 8.51 -12.50 -21.99
CA PRO A 8 7.77 -11.41 -21.37
C PRO A 8 7.73 -11.63 -19.86
N ASP A 9 8.04 -10.59 -19.10
CA ASP A 9 7.90 -10.60 -17.65
C ASP A 9 6.45 -10.91 -17.28
N GLU A 10 6.23 -12.08 -16.68
CA GLU A 10 4.93 -12.50 -16.13
C GLU A 10 4.68 -11.91 -14.73
N VAL A 11 5.65 -11.12 -14.23
CA VAL A 11 5.53 -10.43 -12.95
C VAL A 11 4.77 -9.14 -13.20
N PHE A 12 3.46 -9.17 -13.00
CA PHE A 12 2.72 -7.96 -12.69
C PHE A 12 3.37 -7.38 -11.44
N ARG A 13 3.88 -6.15 -11.56
CA ARG A 13 4.16 -5.33 -10.38
C ARG A 13 3.05 -4.32 -10.29
N ALA A 14 2.47 -4.18 -9.12
CA ALA A 14 1.64 -3.02 -8.85
C ALA A 14 2.43 -1.72 -9.15
N GLN A 15 1.77 -0.76 -9.80
CA GLN A 15 2.34 0.56 -9.98
C GLN A 15 2.43 1.23 -8.61
N ALA A 16 3.57 1.86 -8.31
CA ALA A 16 3.70 2.57 -7.06
C ALA A 16 2.85 3.84 -7.09
N ASP A 17 2.03 4.05 -6.06
CA ASP A 17 1.19 5.22 -5.88
C ASP A 17 1.90 6.28 -5.04
N HIS A 18 1.63 7.55 -5.35
CA HIS A 18 2.19 8.69 -4.64
C HIS A 18 1.06 9.57 -4.09
N ASP A 19 0.94 9.59 -2.77
CA ASP A 19 -0.01 10.46 -2.06
C ASP A 19 0.74 11.62 -1.40
N SER A 20 0.20 12.83 -1.51
CA SER A 20 0.74 14.03 -0.89
C SER A 20 -0.27 14.70 0.03
N PHE A 21 0.17 15.09 1.22
CA PHE A 21 -0.62 15.78 2.23
C PHE A 21 0.14 17.00 2.78
N THR A 22 -0.55 17.82 3.55
CA THR A 22 0.04 18.97 4.23
C THR A 22 -0.33 18.93 5.70
N GLY A 23 0.67 19.04 6.57
CA GLY A 23 0.47 19.14 8.01
C GLY A 23 -0.20 20.45 8.40
N ASP A 24 -1.05 20.40 9.42
CA ASP A 24 -1.75 21.55 10.00
C ASP A 24 -1.35 21.81 11.46
N GLY A 25 -0.49 20.98 12.05
CA GLY A 25 -0.09 21.04 13.45
C GLY A 25 -1.03 20.34 14.43
N SER A 26 -2.14 19.75 13.98
CA SER A 26 -3.12 19.09 14.88
C SER A 26 -3.68 17.77 14.36
N THR A 27 -3.70 17.54 13.05
CA THR A 27 -4.21 16.34 12.42
C THR A 27 -3.12 15.28 12.40
N VAL A 28 -3.46 14.10 12.92
CA VAL A 28 -2.57 12.93 12.98
C VAL A 28 -2.99 11.82 12.02
N ILE A 29 -4.21 11.87 11.49
CA ILE A 29 -4.78 10.83 10.65
C ILE A 29 -4.84 11.31 9.20
N PHE A 30 -4.26 10.52 8.31
CA PHE A 30 -4.29 10.75 6.87
C PHE A 30 -4.68 9.44 6.17
N ASP A 31 -5.65 9.50 5.27
CA ASP A 31 -6.11 8.32 4.52
C ASP A 31 -5.49 8.35 3.11
N LEU A 32 -4.85 7.24 2.72
CA LEU A 32 -4.25 7.01 1.40
C LEU A 32 -5.31 6.76 0.33
N SER A 33 -4.95 7.04 -0.93
CA SER A 33 -5.84 6.82 -2.07
C SER A 33 -6.02 5.32 -2.38
N VAL A 34 -4.98 4.53 -2.13
CA VAL A 34 -4.92 3.08 -2.36
C VAL A 34 -4.59 2.36 -1.06
N ASP A 35 -5.03 1.11 -0.95
CA ASP A 35 -4.69 0.24 0.19
C ASP A 35 -3.17 0.14 0.37
N ALA A 36 -2.73 0.37 1.61
CA ALA A 36 -1.37 0.18 2.06
C ALA A 36 -0.96 -1.30 2.06
N PRO A 37 0.35 -1.58 2.00
CA PRO A 37 0.87 -2.93 2.18
C PRO A 37 0.59 -3.47 3.60
N ASP A 38 0.62 -4.80 3.75
CA ASP A 38 0.32 -5.47 5.03
C ASP A 38 1.34 -5.14 6.13
N ASN A 39 2.52 -4.61 5.77
CA ASN A 39 3.57 -4.22 6.68
C ASN A 39 3.86 -2.71 6.57
N ASP A 40 3.77 -2.02 7.70
CA ASP A 40 4.02 -0.58 7.83
C ASP A 40 5.40 -0.15 7.30
N ALA A 41 6.39 -1.06 7.32
CA ALA A 41 7.76 -0.81 6.85
C ALA A 41 7.94 -0.82 5.33
N ASP A 42 6.98 -1.40 4.61
CA ASP A 42 7.00 -1.42 3.14
C ASP A 42 6.51 -0.08 2.56
N LEU A 43 5.80 0.70 3.36
CA LEU A 43 5.39 2.06 3.02
C LEU A 43 6.55 3.05 3.25
N ALA A 44 6.82 3.91 2.27
CA ALA A 44 7.81 4.97 2.44
C ALA A 44 7.11 6.30 2.71
N VAL A 45 7.07 6.69 4.00
CA VAL A 45 6.47 7.95 4.47
C VAL A 45 7.56 8.98 4.74
N PHE A 46 7.36 10.20 4.25
CA PHE A 46 8.26 11.32 4.43
C PHE A 46 7.51 12.53 4.99
N VAL A 47 8.17 13.25 5.89
CA VAL A 47 7.71 14.53 6.43
C VAL A 47 8.87 15.51 6.30
N ASP A 48 8.67 16.62 5.62
CA ASP A 48 9.70 17.62 5.29
C ASP A 48 10.97 16.98 4.69
N ASN A 49 10.76 16.05 3.75
CA ASN A 49 11.82 15.31 3.06
C ASN A 49 12.64 14.36 3.99
N VAL A 50 12.17 14.14 5.23
CA VAL A 50 12.76 13.19 6.19
C VAL A 50 11.91 11.93 6.26
N ARG A 51 12.53 10.77 5.97
CA ARG A 51 11.87 9.47 6.08
C ARG A 51 11.50 9.17 7.53
N GLN A 52 10.27 8.72 7.74
CA GLN A 52 9.73 8.37 9.04
C GLN A 52 9.90 6.88 9.34
N GLU A 53 10.12 6.53 10.61
CA GLU A 53 10.21 5.13 11.05
C GLU A 53 8.81 4.61 11.44
N PRO A 54 8.35 3.49 10.86
CA PRO A 54 7.08 2.88 11.24
C PRO A 54 7.14 2.34 12.68
N GLY A 55 6.02 2.42 13.39
CA GLY A 55 5.82 1.86 14.72
C GLY A 55 5.03 2.77 15.66
N SER A 56 4.24 2.16 16.54
CA SER A 56 3.40 2.86 17.53
C SER A 56 4.20 3.68 18.55
N SER A 57 5.46 3.30 18.80
CA SER A 57 6.41 4.03 19.65
C SER A 57 7.44 4.83 18.84
N LYS A 58 7.21 5.00 17.54
CA LYS A 58 8.10 5.64 16.57
C LYS A 58 7.38 6.83 15.92
N SER A 59 7.26 6.88 14.59
CA SER A 59 6.66 8.01 13.88
C SER A 59 5.20 7.79 13.49
N TYR A 60 4.84 6.62 12.97
CA TYR A 60 3.48 6.36 12.45
C TYR A 60 3.09 4.88 12.51
N THR A 61 1.78 4.60 12.44
CA THR A 61 1.21 3.26 12.25
C THR A 61 0.22 3.25 11.10
N ILE A 62 0.07 2.10 10.43
CA ILE A 62 -0.97 1.90 9.42
C ILE A 62 -2.15 1.13 10.02
N GLY A 63 -3.36 1.47 9.60
CA GLY A 63 -4.57 0.78 10.03
C GLY A 63 -5.72 0.91 9.04
N ALA A 64 -6.87 0.40 9.47
CA ALA A 64 -8.11 0.48 8.70
C ALA A 64 -8.70 1.90 8.69
N ASP A 65 -9.24 2.29 7.55
CA ASP A 65 -10.11 3.46 7.41
C ASP A 65 -11.48 3.22 8.06
N GLY A 66 -12.38 4.20 7.96
CA GLY A 66 -13.76 4.08 8.45
C GLY A 66 -14.60 3.01 7.76
N SER A 67 -14.11 2.44 6.65
CA SER A 67 -14.77 1.40 5.85
C SER A 67 -14.08 0.03 5.97
N GLY A 68 -13.06 -0.11 6.83
CA GLY A 68 -12.35 -1.38 7.07
C GLY A 68 -11.17 -1.66 6.14
N ASN A 69 -10.78 -0.74 5.26
CA ASN A 69 -9.69 -0.92 4.30
C ASN A 69 -8.38 -0.39 4.89
N ILE A 70 -7.28 -1.13 4.73
CA ILE A 70 -5.98 -0.76 5.31
C ILE A 70 -5.36 0.37 4.48
N ARG A 71 -5.72 1.61 4.77
CA ARG A 71 -5.22 2.81 4.06
C ARG A 71 -5.03 4.02 4.96
N ARG A 72 -5.22 3.87 6.28
CA ARG A 72 -5.08 4.95 7.24
C ARG A 72 -3.68 5.00 7.83
N ILE A 73 -2.98 6.10 7.63
CA ILE A 73 -1.76 6.44 8.36
C ILE A 73 -2.14 7.25 9.59
N THR A 74 -1.65 6.84 10.75
CA THR A 74 -1.78 7.59 12.00
C THR A 74 -0.40 7.94 12.53
N PHE A 75 -0.08 9.23 12.56
CA PHE A 75 1.16 9.73 13.16
C PHE A 75 1.04 9.76 14.69
N VAL A 76 2.16 9.50 15.36
CA VAL A 76 2.26 9.59 16.82
C VAL A 76 2.25 11.04 17.29
N VAL A 77 2.82 11.95 16.49
CA VAL A 77 2.84 13.39 16.71
C VAL A 77 2.30 14.08 15.46
N ALA A 78 1.42 15.07 15.64
CA ALA A 78 0.87 15.83 14.52
C ALA A 78 2.00 16.53 13.75
N PRO A 79 2.11 16.32 12.42
CA PRO A 79 3.05 17.05 11.59
C PRO A 79 2.83 18.56 11.72
N ALA A 80 3.92 19.34 11.73
CA ALA A 80 3.87 20.78 11.92
C ALA A 80 3.02 21.48 10.83
N ALA A 81 2.53 22.68 11.12
CA ALA A 81 1.77 23.45 10.14
C ALA A 81 2.64 23.73 8.90
N SER A 82 2.09 23.46 7.71
CA SER A 82 2.77 23.53 6.41
C SER A 82 3.89 22.52 6.20
N ALA A 83 4.01 21.48 7.04
CA ALA A 83 4.93 20.38 6.78
C ALA A 83 4.49 19.61 5.53
N GLU A 84 5.42 19.37 4.61
CA GLU A 84 5.15 18.59 3.40
C GLU A 84 5.20 17.11 3.74
N ILE A 85 4.12 16.39 3.46
CA ILE A 85 4.03 14.95 3.68
C ILE A 85 3.85 14.29 2.34
N TYR A 86 4.69 13.33 2.02
CA TYR A 86 4.48 12.48 0.85
C TYR A 86 4.73 11.02 1.19
N VAL A 87 3.95 10.17 0.55
CA VAL A 87 3.92 8.74 0.79
C VAL A 87 4.06 8.03 -0.54
N ILE A 88 5.02 7.11 -0.60
CA ILE A 88 5.20 6.23 -1.74
C ILE A 88 4.73 4.84 -1.31
N ASN A 89 3.63 4.40 -1.90
CA ASN A 89 3.09 3.07 -1.73
C ASN A 89 3.63 2.19 -2.86
N PRO A 90 4.42 1.13 -2.59
CA PRO A 90 4.90 0.23 -3.64
C PRO A 90 3.78 -0.55 -4.35
N GLY A 91 2.54 -0.44 -3.85
CA GLY A 91 1.39 -1.15 -4.34
C GLY A 91 1.36 -2.60 -3.84
N ARG A 92 0.22 -3.25 -4.02
CA ARG A 92 -0.01 -4.64 -3.62
C ARG A 92 -0.29 -5.50 -4.84
N ASP A 93 0.45 -6.59 -4.99
CA ASP A 93 0.14 -7.62 -5.99
C ASP A 93 -0.87 -8.61 -5.42
N THR A 94 -2.15 -8.34 -5.62
CA THR A 94 -3.21 -9.32 -5.34
C THR A 94 -3.37 -10.22 -6.56
N SER A 95 -2.56 -11.27 -6.66
CA SER A 95 -2.84 -12.37 -7.58
C SER A 95 -3.96 -13.23 -6.98
N LEU A 96 -5.20 -12.85 -7.27
CA LEU A 96 -6.37 -13.64 -6.91
C LEU A 96 -6.53 -14.75 -7.97
N ILE A 97 -6.03 -15.96 -7.67
CA ILE A 97 -6.36 -17.15 -8.46
C ILE A 97 -7.73 -17.63 -7.98
N ASP A 98 -8.78 -16.93 -8.42
CA ASP A 98 -10.13 -17.45 -8.24
C ASP A 98 -10.37 -18.59 -9.22
N VAL A 99 -10.91 -19.67 -8.67
CA VAL A 99 -11.44 -20.75 -9.47
C VAL A 99 -12.67 -20.21 -10.19
N SER A 100 -12.71 -20.24 -11.52
CA SER A 100 -13.87 -19.79 -12.28
C SER A 100 -15.13 -20.51 -11.82
N ASP A 101 -16.28 -19.85 -11.92
CA ASP A 101 -17.55 -20.50 -11.62
C ASP A 101 -17.70 -21.82 -12.40
N ALA A 102 -18.26 -22.83 -11.75
CA ALA A 102 -18.36 -24.20 -12.26
C ALA A 102 -17.05 -24.91 -12.66
N ALA A 103 -15.87 -24.47 -12.17
CA ALA A 103 -14.63 -25.16 -12.52
C ALA A 103 -14.58 -26.62 -12.03
N VAL A 104 -15.34 -27.00 -11.00
CA VAL A 104 -15.50 -28.40 -10.61
C VAL A 104 -16.67 -28.99 -11.40
N THR A 105 -16.35 -29.72 -12.47
CA THR A 105 -17.33 -30.47 -13.26
C THR A 105 -17.44 -31.91 -12.73
N THR A 106 -18.54 -32.59 -13.04
CA THR A 106 -18.78 -34.00 -12.63
C THR A 106 -17.68 -34.95 -13.10
N ALA A 107 -16.99 -34.63 -14.21
CA ALA A 107 -15.85 -35.39 -14.71
C ALA A 107 -14.61 -35.30 -13.79
N LYS A 108 -14.55 -34.32 -12.89
CA LYS A 108 -13.46 -34.15 -11.91
C LYS A 108 -13.73 -34.85 -10.59
N ILE A 109 -14.92 -35.42 -10.38
CA ILE A 109 -15.36 -36.08 -9.14
C ILE A 109 -15.52 -37.60 -9.33
N ALA A 110 -14.62 -38.24 -10.09
CA ALA A 110 -14.63 -39.69 -10.32
C ALA A 110 -13.65 -40.42 -9.41
#